data_AF-A0A842L3E3-F1
#
_entry.id   AF-A0A842L3E3-F1
#
_cell.length_a   1.000
_cell.length_b   1.000
_cell.length_c   1.000
_cell.angle_alpha   90.00
_cell.angle_beta   90.00
_cell.angle_gamma   90.00
#
_symmetry.space_group_name_H-M   'P 1'
#
loop_
_entity.id
_entity.type
_entity.pdbx_description
1 polymer ?
#
loop_
_entity_poly.entity_id
_entity_poly.type
_entity_poly.pdbx_seq_one_letter_code
_entity_poly.pdbx_strand_id
1 'polypeptide(L)'
;MIKVKILRSDPEKNDKPYIEEYKIPFKEKMKIIDALNLINDRYGANIAFRSSCRAGQCGSCAVKMDGEVVLACKAEIKEGALIEPLDFPVIKDLIVDRSEIEEKARQMRLYLESTGEGLQKIKPEDYMDSKKLRSCIECFSCIAACPVIKESSEFAGPYFMNYLSKFAFDPRDKADRAREGFKEGLYCCTTCAKCEEICPKQLSIPGDAIEKLRALACKQDIGPLEAHKKVKKLIEETGRSVEHIKEGFIESLDLEAENPRLGFFTGCLVDYRIPEVGLALLRVLKRHGIEIDVPPNQVCCGSPMIRTGQTDIAKKLVAQNKKALQGYEAIITVCAGCGSTLKNDYPKYGLKLNVLDISELLAENLNTEDMKPVNMRVTYHDPCHLARGQGIRLEPRKILKKIKGLEFVEMEKPDRCCGSGGGVKSGKPDLAYSLGKKKAEMIKKLGVDAVITICPFCQLHIKDSLEREGIENIKVMNILELLDLAYK
;
A
#
# COMPACT_ATOMS: atom_id res chain seq x y z
N MET A 1 27.50 23.26 -6.36
CA MET A 1 28.06 21.89 -6.41
C MET A 1 27.13 21.01 -5.60
N ILE A 2 26.95 19.76 -6.01
CA ILE A 2 26.25 18.75 -5.21
C ILE A 2 27.11 17.49 -5.04
N LYS A 3 26.86 16.73 -3.97
CA LYS A 3 27.38 15.38 -3.77
C LYS A 3 26.42 14.35 -4.33
N VAL A 4 26.94 13.36 -5.04
CA VAL A 4 26.20 12.20 -5.54
C VAL A 4 26.94 10.94 -5.13
N LYS A 5 26.22 9.99 -4.55
CA LYS A 5 26.75 8.69 -4.14
C LYS A 5 26.27 7.63 -5.12
N ILE A 6 27.16 6.75 -5.54
CA ILE A 6 26.84 5.64 -6.44
C ILE A 6 27.20 4.33 -5.76
N LEU A 7 26.25 3.40 -5.70
CA LEU A 7 26.54 2.02 -5.30
C LEU A 7 27.24 1.31 -6.47
N ARG A 8 28.56 1.18 -6.36
CA ARG A 8 29.41 0.47 -7.33
C ARG A 8 29.38 -1.03 -7.06
N SER A 9 29.38 -1.81 -8.13
CA SER A 9 29.44 -3.26 -8.03
C SER A 9 29.94 -3.84 -9.35
N ASP A 10 30.86 -4.78 -9.30
CA ASP A 10 31.31 -5.53 -10.47
C ASP A 10 31.54 -6.96 -9.97
N PRO A 11 30.51 -7.82 -9.96
CA PRO A 11 30.59 -9.14 -9.35
C PRO A 11 31.66 -10.06 -9.95
N GLU A 12 32.15 -9.77 -11.16
CA GLU A 12 33.26 -10.49 -11.76
C GLU A 12 34.64 -10.06 -11.22
N LYS A 13 34.73 -8.88 -10.59
CA LYS A 13 35.99 -8.28 -10.13
C LYS A 13 36.07 -8.06 -8.63
N ASN A 14 34.94 -7.81 -7.98
CA ASN A 14 34.86 -7.44 -6.57
C ASN A 14 33.81 -8.29 -5.86
N ASP A 15 34.15 -8.83 -4.70
CA ASP A 15 33.23 -9.69 -3.92
C ASP A 15 32.05 -8.93 -3.31
N LYS A 16 32.19 -7.62 -3.07
CA LYS A 16 31.19 -6.81 -2.36
C LYS A 16 30.96 -5.44 -3.01
N PRO A 17 29.70 -4.97 -3.07
CA PRO A 17 29.40 -3.62 -3.52
C PRO A 17 29.95 -2.59 -2.53
N TYR A 18 30.29 -1.41 -3.04
CA TYR A 18 30.82 -0.29 -2.24
C TYR A 18 30.26 1.03 -2.74
N ILE A 19 30.27 2.06 -1.89
CA ILE A 19 29.76 3.39 -2.25
C ILE A 19 30.93 4.29 -2.62
N GLU A 20 30.82 4.95 -3.77
CA GLU A 20 31.69 6.06 -4.15
C GLU A 20 30.94 7.39 -4.15
N GLU A 21 31.59 8.45 -3.70
CA GLU A 21 31.03 9.80 -3.64
C GLU A 21 31.72 10.73 -4.64
N TYR A 22 30.92 11.48 -5.39
CA TYR A 22 31.38 12.42 -6.42
C TYR A 22 30.81 13.82 -6.16
N LYS A 23 31.61 14.86 -6.44
CA LYS A 23 31.20 16.27 -6.32
C LYS A 23 31.03 16.90 -7.70
N ILE A 24 29.80 17.11 -8.14
CA ILE A 24 29.52 17.66 -9.48
C ILE A 24 28.90 19.06 -9.42
N PRO A 25 29.05 19.90 -10.45
CA PRO A 25 28.26 21.12 -10.59
C PRO A 25 26.76 20.79 -10.62
N PHE A 26 25.96 21.59 -9.93
CA PHE A 26 24.51 21.43 -9.91
C PHE A 26 23.87 22.43 -10.87
N LYS A 27 22.84 21.97 -11.59
CA LYS A 27 21.94 22.82 -12.36
C LYS A 27 20.50 22.50 -11.94
N GLU A 28 19.64 23.50 -11.94
CA GLU A 28 18.23 23.30 -11.66
C GLU A 28 17.62 22.25 -12.60
N LYS A 29 16.78 21.36 -12.07
CA LYS A 29 16.11 20.27 -12.79
C LYS A 29 17.05 19.24 -13.45
N MET A 30 18.33 19.23 -13.08
CA MET A 30 19.30 18.25 -13.53
C MET A 30 18.80 16.82 -13.23
N LYS A 31 18.83 15.95 -14.23
CA LYS A 31 18.34 14.57 -14.07
C LYS A 31 19.46 13.66 -13.61
N ILE A 32 19.10 12.51 -13.02
CA ILE A 32 20.08 11.50 -12.59
C ILE A 32 20.97 11.09 -13.77
N ILE A 33 20.41 10.93 -14.97
CA ILE A 33 21.20 10.59 -16.16
C ILE A 33 22.24 11.66 -16.52
N ASP A 34 21.94 12.94 -16.30
CA ASP A 34 22.88 14.02 -16.58
C ASP A 34 24.01 13.99 -15.53
N ALA A 35 23.68 13.66 -14.28
CA ALA A 35 24.67 13.47 -13.21
C ALA A 35 25.60 12.29 -13.50
N LEU A 36 25.06 11.14 -13.92
CA LEU A 36 25.85 9.95 -14.24
C LEU A 36 26.81 10.19 -15.40
N ASN A 37 26.34 10.82 -16.49
CA ASN A 37 27.21 11.20 -17.61
C ASN A 37 28.31 12.17 -17.16
N LEU A 38 27.94 13.22 -16.42
CA LEU A 38 28.91 14.22 -15.94
C LEU A 38 29.96 13.62 -14.99
N ILE A 39 29.59 12.65 -14.16
CA ILE A 39 30.54 11.92 -13.31
C ILE A 39 31.51 11.12 -14.18
N ASN A 40 31.01 10.36 -15.16
CA ASN A 40 31.86 9.61 -16.08
C ASN A 40 32.81 10.52 -16.86
N ASP A 41 32.30 11.62 -17.43
CA ASP A 41 33.08 12.56 -18.23
C ASP A 41 34.17 13.27 -17.41
N ARG A 42 33.82 13.70 -16.18
CA ARG A 42 34.74 14.48 -15.33
C ARG A 42 35.77 13.64 -14.60
N TYR A 43 35.39 12.44 -14.15
CA TYR A 43 36.21 11.62 -13.26
C TYR A 43 36.76 10.35 -13.91
N GLY A 44 36.34 10.00 -15.14
CA GLY A 44 36.68 8.71 -15.74
C GLY A 44 36.13 7.54 -14.91
N ALA A 45 35.02 7.74 -14.19
CA ALA A 45 34.49 6.80 -13.20
C ALA A 45 34.01 5.46 -13.81
N ASN A 46 33.76 5.43 -15.12
CA ASN A 46 33.31 4.27 -15.88
C ASN A 46 32.10 3.56 -15.25
N ILE A 47 31.16 4.34 -14.70
CA ILE A 47 29.90 3.86 -14.13
C ILE A 47 29.06 3.26 -15.25
N ALA A 48 28.68 1.99 -15.09
CA ALA A 48 27.81 1.31 -16.03
C ALA A 48 26.33 1.56 -15.70
N PHE A 49 25.57 2.06 -16.68
CA PHE A 49 24.12 2.22 -16.58
C PHE A 49 23.47 2.13 -17.96
N ARG A 50 22.19 1.74 -18.00
CA ARG A 50 21.44 1.69 -19.26
C ARG A 50 20.79 3.04 -19.57
N SER A 51 20.87 3.48 -20.81
CA SER A 51 20.15 4.63 -21.35
C SER A 51 19.77 4.36 -22.80
N SER A 52 18.58 4.83 -23.21
CA SER A 52 18.10 4.67 -24.59
C SER A 52 17.32 5.93 -25.00
N CYS A 53 15.99 5.94 -24.90
CA CYS A 53 15.17 7.03 -25.46
C CYS A 53 15.30 8.40 -24.78
N ARG A 54 15.78 8.47 -23.52
CA ARG A 54 15.79 9.66 -22.64
C ARG A 54 14.44 10.41 -22.50
N ALA A 55 13.33 9.84 -22.95
CA ALA A 55 12.00 10.46 -22.96
C ALA A 55 11.04 9.89 -21.91
N GLY A 56 11.48 8.92 -21.10
CA GLY A 56 10.61 8.17 -20.16
C GLY A 56 9.62 7.23 -20.86
N GLN A 57 10.01 6.71 -22.03
CA GLN A 57 9.16 5.82 -22.85
C GLN A 57 9.68 4.38 -22.88
N CYS A 58 10.98 4.14 -22.83
CA CYS A 58 11.55 2.79 -22.93
C CYS A 58 11.76 2.07 -21.60
N GLY A 59 11.73 2.77 -20.45
CA GLY A 59 12.02 2.16 -19.14
C GLY A 59 13.47 1.70 -18.89
N SER A 60 14.36 1.78 -19.88
CA SER A 60 15.71 1.24 -19.84
C SER A 60 16.56 1.79 -18.69
N CYS A 61 16.46 3.09 -18.41
CA CYS A 61 17.22 3.79 -17.37
C CYS A 61 16.58 3.72 -15.97
N ALA A 62 15.79 2.70 -15.68
CA ALA A 62 15.21 2.50 -14.35
C ALA A 62 16.30 2.12 -13.33
N VAL A 63 16.35 2.84 -12.21
CA VAL A 63 17.32 2.69 -11.10
C VAL A 63 16.61 2.98 -9.78
N LYS A 64 17.30 2.86 -8.64
CA LYS A 64 16.83 3.43 -7.37
C LYS A 64 17.57 4.73 -7.06
N MET A 65 16.86 5.68 -6.44
CA MET A 65 17.43 6.85 -5.78
C MET A 65 16.95 6.82 -4.33
N ASP A 66 17.90 6.74 -3.39
CA ASP A 66 17.62 6.65 -1.95
C ASP A 66 16.64 5.50 -1.62
N GLY A 67 16.88 4.32 -2.21
CA GLY A 67 16.02 3.15 -2.05
C GLY A 67 14.74 3.13 -2.90
N GLU A 68 14.34 4.23 -3.51
CA GLU A 68 13.08 4.35 -4.28
C GLU A 68 13.29 4.20 -5.79
N VAL A 69 12.45 3.39 -6.44
CA VAL A 69 12.57 3.11 -7.88
C VAL A 69 12.12 4.31 -8.71
N VAL A 70 13.00 4.77 -9.61
CA VAL A 70 12.78 5.94 -10.47
C VAL A 70 13.33 5.70 -11.89
N LEU A 71 12.89 6.52 -12.85
CA LEU A 71 13.55 6.61 -14.15
C LEU A 71 14.63 7.69 -14.12
N ALA A 72 15.90 7.32 -14.35
CA ALA A 72 17.02 8.25 -14.28
C ALA A 72 16.91 9.45 -15.26
N CYS A 73 16.19 9.29 -16.37
CA CYS A 73 15.93 10.39 -17.33
C CYS A 73 14.79 11.33 -16.93
N LYS A 74 14.02 11.02 -15.87
CA LYS A 74 12.88 11.82 -15.41
C LYS A 74 13.10 12.39 -14.02
N ALA A 75 13.66 11.60 -13.12
CA ALA A 75 13.92 12.00 -11.74
C ALA A 75 15.05 13.04 -11.66
N GLU A 76 14.82 14.05 -10.84
CA GLU A 76 15.79 15.10 -10.54
C GLU A 76 16.75 14.62 -9.48
N ILE A 77 18.04 14.86 -9.71
CA ILE A 77 19.09 14.52 -8.75
C ILE A 77 19.03 15.48 -7.56
N LYS A 78 19.27 14.95 -6.36
CA LYS A 78 19.29 15.71 -5.10
C LYS A 78 20.68 15.69 -4.47
N GLU A 79 20.95 16.67 -3.61
CA GLU A 79 22.16 16.68 -2.80
C GLU A 79 22.23 15.42 -1.94
N GLY A 80 23.38 14.75 -1.99
CA GLY A 80 23.66 13.56 -1.19
C GLY A 80 22.94 12.29 -1.64
N ALA A 81 22.21 12.34 -2.77
CA ALA A 81 21.44 11.21 -3.28
C ALA A 81 22.31 9.98 -3.53
N LEU A 82 21.84 8.82 -3.09
CA LEU A 82 22.42 7.51 -3.37
C LEU A 82 21.71 6.87 -4.56
N ILE A 83 22.47 6.61 -5.64
CA ILE A 83 21.97 5.91 -6.82
C ILE A 83 22.37 4.43 -6.74
N GLU A 84 21.40 3.55 -6.88
CA GLU A 84 21.57 2.10 -6.75
C GLU A 84 20.95 1.35 -7.95
N PRO A 85 21.42 0.14 -8.27
CA PRO A 85 20.73 -0.74 -9.22
C PRO A 85 19.33 -1.11 -8.71
N LEU A 86 18.47 -1.58 -9.61
CA LEU A 86 17.20 -2.20 -9.21
C LEU A 86 17.44 -3.51 -8.42
N ASP A 87 16.44 -3.98 -7.69
CA ASP A 87 16.51 -5.19 -6.87
C ASP A 87 16.43 -6.48 -7.72
N PHE A 88 17.42 -6.65 -8.60
CA PHE A 88 17.68 -7.77 -9.48
C PHE A 88 19.18 -8.12 -9.41
N PRO A 89 19.63 -9.28 -9.90
CA PRO A 89 21.05 -9.59 -10.00
C PRO A 89 21.81 -8.49 -10.75
N VAL A 90 22.88 -7.96 -10.15
CA VAL A 90 23.66 -6.88 -10.74
C VAL A 90 24.64 -7.47 -11.76
N ILE A 91 24.69 -6.92 -12.96
CA ILE A 91 25.72 -7.25 -13.96
C ILE A 91 26.94 -6.36 -13.71
N LYS A 92 26.72 -5.03 -13.67
CA LYS A 92 27.74 -4.05 -13.32
C LYS A 92 27.09 -2.72 -12.94
N ASP A 93 27.49 -2.17 -11.80
CA ASP A 93 27.03 -0.92 -11.22
C ASP A 93 25.49 -0.83 -11.20
N LEU A 94 24.90 -0.04 -12.09
CA LEU A 94 23.46 0.21 -12.16
C LEU A 94 22.77 -0.68 -13.22
N ILE A 95 23.52 -1.53 -13.93
CA ILE A 95 23.01 -2.50 -14.89
C ILE A 95 22.67 -3.80 -14.15
N VAL A 96 21.44 -4.26 -14.35
CA VAL A 96 20.93 -5.50 -13.79
C VAL A 96 20.55 -6.51 -14.86
N ASP A 97 20.57 -7.78 -14.49
CA ASP A 97 20.03 -8.88 -15.28
C ASP A 97 18.51 -8.97 -15.12
N ARG A 98 17.82 -9.09 -16.25
CA ARG A 98 16.36 -9.19 -16.35
C ARG A 98 15.91 -10.48 -17.05
N SER A 99 16.86 -11.34 -17.41
CA SER A 99 16.63 -12.49 -18.29
C SER A 99 15.60 -13.46 -17.71
N GLU A 100 15.60 -13.67 -16.39
CA GLU A 100 14.61 -14.54 -15.72
C GLU A 100 13.16 -14.04 -15.92
N ILE A 101 12.95 -12.73 -15.78
CA ILE A 101 11.62 -12.13 -15.95
C ILE A 101 11.20 -12.14 -17.42
N GLU A 102 12.14 -11.85 -18.32
CA GLU A 102 11.90 -11.88 -19.76
C GLU A 102 11.56 -13.29 -20.23
N GLU A 103 12.25 -14.31 -19.71
CA GLU A 103 11.98 -15.71 -20.01
C GLU A 103 10.62 -16.15 -19.47
N LYS A 104 10.27 -15.78 -18.23
CA LYS A 104 8.93 -16.01 -17.69
C LYS A 104 7.84 -15.33 -18.54
N ALA A 105 8.09 -14.12 -19.05
CA ALA A 105 7.14 -13.42 -19.91
C ALA A 105 6.90 -14.15 -21.24
N ARG A 106 7.93 -14.78 -21.81
CA ARG A 106 7.80 -15.64 -23.00
C ARG A 106 6.97 -16.89 -22.69
N GLN A 107 7.23 -17.55 -21.57
CA GLN A 107 6.53 -18.77 -21.16
C GLN A 107 5.05 -18.54 -20.87
N MET A 108 4.69 -17.38 -20.30
CA MET A 108 3.31 -17.04 -19.96
C MET A 108 2.43 -16.63 -21.17
N ARG A 109 2.94 -16.72 -22.41
CA ARG A 109 2.19 -16.42 -23.65
C ARG A 109 1.41 -15.09 -23.56
N LEU A 110 2.08 -14.03 -23.11
CA LEU A 110 1.50 -12.70 -22.90
C LEU A 110 1.24 -11.93 -24.21
N TYR A 111 0.61 -12.59 -25.19
CA TYR A 111 0.18 -12.04 -26.46
C TYR A 111 -1.30 -12.38 -26.69
N LEU A 112 -1.96 -11.65 -27.59
CA LEU A 112 -3.37 -11.84 -27.89
C LEU A 112 -3.62 -13.23 -28.50
N GLU A 113 -4.46 -14.04 -27.87
CA GLU A 113 -4.91 -15.33 -28.39
C GLU A 113 -6.29 -15.15 -29.03
N SER A 114 -6.31 -14.93 -30.34
CA SER A 114 -7.54 -14.74 -31.12
C SER A 114 -7.74 -15.86 -32.13
N THR A 115 -8.99 -16.20 -32.41
CA THR A 115 -9.40 -17.22 -33.39
C THR A 115 -9.95 -16.62 -34.68
N GLY A 116 -10.06 -15.29 -34.79
CA GLY A 116 -10.71 -14.64 -35.92
C GLY A 116 -9.75 -14.37 -37.09
N GLU A 117 -10.25 -14.56 -38.32
CA GLU A 117 -9.58 -14.11 -39.54
C GLU A 117 -9.78 -12.60 -39.75
N GLY A 118 -8.71 -11.87 -40.09
CA GLY A 118 -8.75 -10.46 -40.48
C GLY A 118 -8.67 -9.42 -39.36
N LEU A 119 -8.73 -8.14 -39.76
CA LEU A 119 -8.65 -6.99 -38.84
C LEU A 119 -9.99 -6.76 -38.14
N GLN A 120 -10.09 -7.17 -36.88
CA GLN A 120 -11.29 -6.94 -36.07
C GLN A 120 -11.46 -5.45 -35.72
N LYS A 121 -12.65 -4.90 -35.94
CA LYS A 121 -13.01 -3.53 -35.55
C LYS A 121 -13.38 -3.50 -34.06
N ILE A 122 -12.63 -2.71 -33.28
CA ILE A 122 -12.86 -2.51 -31.85
C ILE A 122 -13.34 -1.09 -31.62
N LYS A 123 -14.40 -0.90 -30.83
CA LYS A 123 -14.84 0.42 -30.42
C LYS A 123 -14.10 0.87 -29.15
N PRO A 124 -13.92 2.18 -28.92
CA PRO A 124 -13.30 2.71 -27.70
C PRO A 124 -13.91 2.17 -26.39
N GLU A 125 -15.23 1.96 -26.38
CA GLU A 125 -16.00 1.38 -25.28
C GLU A 125 -15.59 -0.08 -24.96
N ASP A 126 -15.23 -0.88 -25.96
CA ASP A 126 -14.94 -2.31 -25.78
C ASP A 126 -13.60 -2.59 -25.06
N TYR A 127 -12.68 -1.62 -25.03
CA TYR A 127 -11.37 -1.77 -24.37
C TYR A 127 -11.12 -0.71 -23.29
N MET A 128 -12.15 0.03 -22.88
CA MET A 128 -12.01 1.11 -21.89
C MET A 128 -11.35 0.59 -20.59
N ASP A 129 -11.73 -0.61 -20.16
CA ASP A 129 -11.20 -1.24 -18.95
C ASP A 129 -9.73 -1.68 -19.04
N SER A 130 -9.19 -1.86 -20.26
CA SER A 130 -7.79 -2.23 -20.49
C SER A 130 -6.95 -1.09 -21.07
N LYS A 131 -7.56 0.03 -21.48
CA LYS A 131 -6.89 1.14 -22.19
C LYS A 131 -5.68 1.68 -21.45
N LYS A 132 -5.82 1.96 -20.14
CA LYS A 132 -4.72 2.48 -19.33
C LYS A 132 -3.60 1.44 -19.16
N LEU A 133 -3.95 0.18 -18.85
CA LEU A 133 -3.01 -0.93 -18.66
C LEU A 133 -2.11 -1.18 -19.89
N ARG A 134 -2.62 -0.89 -21.10
CA ARG A 134 -1.87 -0.98 -22.37
C ARG A 134 -0.72 0.02 -22.50
N SER A 135 -0.68 1.06 -21.67
CA SER A 135 0.41 2.04 -21.67
C SER A 135 1.66 1.58 -20.92
N CYS A 136 1.68 0.34 -20.41
CA CYS A 136 2.86 -0.27 -19.82
C CYS A 136 4.06 -0.22 -20.78
N ILE A 137 5.23 0.13 -20.24
CA ILE A 137 6.49 0.26 -20.99
C ILE A 137 7.52 -0.78 -20.59
N GLU A 138 7.10 -1.85 -19.92
CA GLU A 138 7.95 -3.02 -19.61
C GLU A 138 9.24 -2.66 -18.85
N CYS A 139 9.20 -1.58 -18.05
CA CYS A 139 10.36 -1.12 -17.28
C CYS A 139 10.70 -2.00 -16.07
N PHE A 140 9.81 -2.94 -15.71
CA PHE A 140 9.87 -3.82 -14.54
C PHE A 140 10.05 -3.15 -13.18
N SER A 141 9.87 -1.83 -13.08
CA SER A 141 9.90 -1.11 -11.80
C SER A 141 8.91 -1.67 -10.77
N CYS A 142 7.75 -2.15 -11.23
CA CYS A 142 6.75 -2.77 -10.36
C CYS A 142 7.17 -4.12 -9.82
N ILE A 143 7.96 -4.89 -10.57
CA ILE A 143 8.58 -6.14 -10.09
C ILE A 143 9.59 -5.77 -9.01
N ALA A 144 10.59 -4.93 -9.33
CA ALA A 144 11.64 -4.54 -8.38
C ALA A 144 11.11 -4.01 -7.04
N ALA A 145 10.05 -3.20 -7.07
CA ALA A 145 9.47 -2.59 -5.88
C ALA A 145 8.45 -3.48 -5.13
N CYS A 146 8.01 -4.61 -5.69
CA CYS A 146 6.98 -5.43 -5.07
C CYS A 146 7.52 -6.16 -3.83
N PRO A 147 6.92 -6.00 -2.64
CA PRO A 147 7.37 -6.73 -1.46
C PRO A 147 6.97 -8.21 -1.49
N VAL A 148 5.92 -8.58 -2.24
CA VAL A 148 5.37 -9.94 -2.23
C VAL A 148 6.29 -10.93 -2.96
N ILE A 149 6.79 -10.56 -4.14
CA ILE A 149 7.63 -11.46 -4.95
C ILE A 149 8.96 -11.82 -4.27
N LYS A 150 9.41 -11.01 -3.30
CA LYS A 150 10.62 -11.27 -2.52
C LYS A 150 10.40 -12.32 -1.43
N GLU A 151 9.15 -12.52 -1.03
CA GLU A 151 8.78 -13.41 0.07
C GLU A 151 8.00 -14.65 -0.41
N SER A 152 7.60 -14.71 -1.69
CA SER A 152 6.93 -15.87 -2.27
C SER A 152 7.13 -15.96 -3.78
N SER A 153 7.48 -17.15 -4.24
CA SER A 153 7.55 -17.52 -5.66
C SER A 153 6.17 -17.85 -6.27
N GLU A 154 5.13 -18.01 -5.44
CA GLU A 154 3.76 -18.27 -5.93
C GLU A 154 3.23 -17.09 -6.75
N PHE A 155 3.62 -15.87 -6.40
CA PHE A 155 3.14 -14.68 -7.08
C PHE A 155 4.04 -14.29 -8.25
N ALA A 156 3.52 -14.35 -9.47
CA ALA A 156 4.27 -13.89 -10.64
C ALA A 156 4.66 -12.41 -10.55
N GLY A 157 3.81 -11.59 -9.94
CA GLY A 157 4.08 -10.16 -9.74
C GLY A 157 3.18 -9.22 -10.53
N PRO A 158 3.23 -7.91 -10.22
CA PRO A 158 2.33 -6.90 -10.78
C PRO A 158 2.44 -6.73 -12.31
N TYR A 159 3.62 -6.92 -12.91
CA TYR A 159 3.79 -6.84 -14.37
C TYR A 159 2.93 -7.89 -15.09
N PHE A 160 3.04 -9.16 -14.68
CA PHE A 160 2.31 -10.26 -15.29
C PHE A 160 0.80 -10.10 -15.11
N MET A 161 0.37 -9.70 -13.90
CA MET A 161 -1.06 -9.47 -13.62
C MET A 161 -1.63 -8.31 -14.45
N ASN A 162 -0.85 -7.26 -14.71
CA ASN A 162 -1.24 -6.19 -15.64
C ASN A 162 -1.47 -6.73 -17.06
N TYR A 163 -0.57 -7.59 -17.56
CA TYR A 163 -0.70 -8.17 -18.91
C TYR A 163 -1.88 -9.13 -19.02
N LEU A 164 -2.02 -10.05 -18.06
CA LEU A 164 -3.15 -10.97 -18.00
C LEU A 164 -4.47 -10.20 -17.96
N SER A 165 -4.59 -9.18 -17.10
CA SER A 165 -5.78 -8.35 -17.03
C SER A 165 -6.04 -7.56 -18.32
N LYS A 166 -5.01 -6.94 -18.90
CA LYS A 166 -5.11 -6.23 -20.18
C LYS A 166 -5.73 -7.10 -21.28
N PHE A 167 -5.34 -8.38 -21.36
CA PHE A 167 -5.89 -9.31 -22.34
C PHE A 167 -7.25 -9.88 -21.93
N ALA A 168 -7.47 -10.13 -20.63
CA ALA A 168 -8.77 -10.58 -20.10
C ALA A 168 -9.92 -9.62 -20.46
N PHE A 169 -9.61 -8.31 -20.56
CA PHE A 169 -10.53 -7.25 -20.97
C PHE A 169 -10.24 -6.74 -22.39
N ASP A 170 -9.67 -7.57 -23.26
CA ASP A 170 -9.64 -7.37 -24.70
C ASP A 170 -10.71 -8.27 -25.33
N PRO A 171 -11.72 -7.73 -26.04
CA PRO A 171 -12.83 -8.54 -26.58
C PRO A 171 -12.38 -9.60 -27.60
N ARG A 172 -11.16 -9.46 -28.13
CA ARG A 172 -10.58 -10.34 -29.14
C ARG A 172 -9.83 -11.53 -28.54
N ASP A 173 -9.45 -11.45 -27.27
CA ASP A 173 -8.73 -12.51 -26.56
C ASP A 173 -9.73 -13.61 -26.17
N LYS A 174 -9.35 -14.86 -26.42
CA LYS A 174 -10.18 -16.05 -26.11
C LYS A 174 -9.58 -16.94 -25.05
N ALA A 175 -8.40 -16.60 -24.52
CA ALA A 175 -7.75 -17.35 -23.46
C ALA A 175 -8.43 -17.11 -22.10
N ASP A 176 -8.37 -18.12 -21.22
CA ASP A 176 -8.86 -18.01 -19.84
C ASP A 176 -7.81 -17.33 -18.95
N ARG A 177 -7.66 -16.02 -19.15
CA ARG A 177 -6.68 -15.19 -18.44
C ARG A 177 -6.94 -15.10 -16.93
N ALA A 178 -8.19 -15.27 -16.50
CA ALA A 178 -8.53 -15.32 -15.08
C ALA A 178 -7.98 -16.58 -14.43
N ARG A 179 -8.06 -17.74 -15.10
CA ARG A 179 -7.47 -19.00 -14.63
C ARG A 179 -5.95 -18.98 -14.68
N GLU A 180 -5.34 -18.41 -15.72
CA GLU A 180 -3.89 -18.16 -15.77
C GLU A 180 -3.45 -17.29 -14.60
N GLY A 181 -4.13 -16.17 -14.36
CA GLY A 181 -3.86 -15.29 -13.23
C GLY A 181 -4.00 -16.02 -11.89
N PHE A 182 -5.06 -16.81 -11.72
CA PHE A 182 -5.25 -17.62 -10.51
C PHE A 182 -4.07 -18.56 -10.25
N LYS A 183 -3.62 -19.29 -11.27
CA LYS A 183 -2.45 -20.20 -11.18
C LYS A 183 -1.16 -19.46 -10.87
N GLU A 184 -1.02 -18.23 -11.35
CA GLU A 184 0.16 -17.36 -11.15
C GLU A 184 0.06 -16.48 -9.88
N GLY A 185 -0.78 -16.90 -8.92
CA GLY A 185 -0.85 -16.30 -7.59
C GLY A 185 -1.65 -15.00 -7.54
N LEU A 186 -2.73 -14.84 -8.32
CA LEU A 186 -3.60 -13.64 -8.29
C LEU A 186 -4.01 -13.21 -6.87
N TYR A 187 -4.24 -14.18 -5.97
CA TYR A 187 -4.64 -13.93 -4.57
C TYR A 187 -3.48 -13.69 -3.60
N CYS A 188 -2.22 -13.63 -4.08
CA CYS A 188 -1.05 -13.26 -3.28
C CYS A 188 -0.83 -11.73 -3.20
N CYS A 189 -1.41 -10.95 -4.12
CA CYS A 189 -1.29 -9.50 -4.08
C CYS A 189 -2.01 -8.90 -2.86
N THR A 190 -1.28 -8.14 -2.05
CA THR A 190 -1.81 -7.44 -0.85
C THR A 190 -2.54 -6.13 -1.16
N THR A 191 -2.67 -5.77 -2.45
CA THR A 191 -3.22 -4.50 -2.94
C THR A 191 -2.57 -3.25 -2.30
N CYS A 192 -1.31 -3.35 -1.88
CA CYS A 192 -0.62 -2.26 -1.18
C CYS A 192 -0.22 -1.06 -2.06
N ALA A 193 -0.41 -1.16 -3.38
CA ALA A 193 -0.19 -0.10 -4.37
C ALA A 193 1.25 0.45 -4.51
N LYS A 194 2.28 -0.21 -3.96
CA LYS A 194 3.68 0.20 -4.21
C LYS A 194 4.01 0.21 -5.71
N CYS A 195 3.48 -0.75 -6.46
CA CYS A 195 3.64 -0.84 -7.91
C CYS A 195 2.96 0.29 -8.71
N GLU A 196 1.95 0.95 -8.15
CA GLU A 196 1.27 2.09 -8.76
C GLU A 196 2.06 3.38 -8.49
N GLU A 197 2.50 3.56 -7.24
CA GLU A 197 3.32 4.70 -6.80
C GLU A 197 4.62 4.86 -7.62
N ILE A 198 5.33 3.75 -7.89
CA ILE A 198 6.59 3.81 -8.67
C ILE A 198 6.36 3.86 -10.19
N CYS A 199 5.11 3.74 -10.67
CA CYS A 199 4.86 3.46 -12.07
C CYS A 199 5.06 4.75 -12.89
N PRO A 200 6.00 4.79 -13.85
CA PRO A 200 6.21 6.00 -14.67
C PRO A 200 5.01 6.32 -15.59
N LYS A 201 4.09 5.36 -15.74
CA LYS A 201 2.86 5.48 -16.53
C LYS A 201 1.62 5.62 -15.67
N GLN A 202 1.77 5.63 -14.34
CA GLN A 202 0.69 5.74 -13.37
C GLN A 202 -0.42 4.70 -13.66
N LEU A 203 -0.02 3.44 -13.79
CA LEU A 203 -0.95 2.33 -13.94
C LEU A 203 -1.48 1.94 -12.56
N SER A 204 -2.81 1.93 -12.38
CA SER A 204 -3.40 1.35 -11.18
C SER A 204 -3.45 -0.16 -11.26
N ILE A 205 -2.30 -0.81 -11.09
CA ILE A 205 -2.24 -2.28 -11.14
C ILE A 205 -3.14 -2.93 -10.07
N PRO A 206 -3.21 -2.45 -8.81
CA PRO A 206 -4.14 -3.03 -7.85
C PRO A 206 -5.61 -2.89 -8.27
N GLY A 207 -6.05 -1.69 -8.62
CA GLY A 207 -7.46 -1.41 -8.92
C GLY A 207 -7.90 -1.86 -10.31
N ASP A 208 -7.16 -1.47 -11.34
CA ASP A 208 -7.53 -1.73 -12.73
C ASP A 208 -7.11 -3.11 -13.24
N ALA A 209 -6.10 -3.75 -12.63
CA ALA A 209 -5.68 -5.09 -13.04
C ALA A 209 -6.07 -6.18 -12.04
N ILE A 210 -5.52 -6.16 -10.82
CA ILE A 210 -5.67 -7.24 -9.82
C ILE A 210 -7.13 -7.40 -9.41
N GLU A 211 -7.79 -6.33 -8.97
CA GLU A 211 -9.16 -6.39 -8.46
C GLU A 211 -10.16 -6.75 -9.56
N LYS A 212 -10.02 -6.18 -10.76
CA LYS A 212 -10.85 -6.56 -11.92
C LYS A 212 -10.65 -8.02 -12.31
N LEU A 213 -9.41 -8.51 -12.33
CA LEU A 213 -9.12 -9.91 -12.66
C LEU A 213 -9.64 -10.86 -11.57
N ARG A 214 -9.60 -10.46 -10.29
CA ARG A 214 -10.24 -11.20 -9.18
C ARG A 214 -11.76 -11.25 -9.35
N ALA A 215 -12.39 -10.13 -9.69
CA ALA A 215 -13.82 -10.08 -9.94
C ALA A 215 -14.24 -10.98 -11.11
N LEU A 216 -13.44 -11.00 -12.19
CA LEU A 216 -13.64 -11.93 -13.30
C LEU A 216 -13.48 -13.39 -12.85
N ALA A 217 -12.45 -13.70 -12.05
CA ALA A 217 -12.24 -15.04 -11.50
C ALA A 217 -13.40 -15.49 -10.59
N CYS A 218 -13.98 -14.58 -9.80
CA CYS A 218 -15.19 -14.86 -9.01
C CYS A 218 -16.40 -15.16 -9.90
N LYS A 219 -16.60 -14.37 -10.98
CA LYS A 219 -17.70 -14.58 -11.93
C LYS A 219 -17.62 -15.91 -12.68
N GLN A 220 -16.41 -16.45 -12.82
CA GLN A 220 -16.13 -17.72 -13.51
C GLN A 220 -15.94 -18.90 -12.56
N ASP A 221 -16.26 -18.75 -11.27
CA ASP A 221 -16.10 -19.78 -10.23
C ASP A 221 -14.66 -20.34 -10.11
N ILE A 222 -13.66 -19.56 -10.52
CA ILE A 222 -12.23 -19.88 -10.36
C ILE A 222 -11.75 -19.45 -8.98
N GLY A 223 -12.22 -18.28 -8.54
CA GLY A 223 -12.02 -17.74 -7.21
C GLY A 223 -13.35 -17.36 -6.55
N PRO A 224 -13.32 -16.68 -5.40
CA PRO A 224 -12.16 -16.39 -4.58
C PRO A 224 -11.73 -17.62 -3.77
N LEU A 225 -10.72 -17.49 -2.91
CA LEU A 225 -10.31 -18.58 -2.03
C LEU A 225 -11.42 -18.90 -1.01
N GLU A 226 -11.50 -20.14 -0.52
CA GLU A 226 -12.53 -20.57 0.44
C GLU A 226 -12.58 -19.70 1.70
N ALA A 227 -11.43 -19.27 2.21
CA ALA A 227 -11.38 -18.35 3.34
C ALA A 227 -12.04 -17.00 3.05
N HIS A 228 -11.98 -16.51 1.81
CA HIS A 228 -12.66 -15.27 1.41
C HIS A 228 -14.18 -15.45 1.32
N LYS A 229 -14.64 -16.63 0.88
CA LYS A 229 -16.07 -16.99 0.89
C LYS A 229 -16.63 -16.99 2.32
N LYS A 230 -15.87 -17.52 3.30
CA LYS A 230 -16.24 -17.46 4.73
C LYS A 230 -16.39 -16.03 5.23
N VAL A 231 -15.46 -15.13 4.87
CA VAL A 231 -15.56 -13.71 5.24
C VAL A 231 -16.80 -13.05 4.62
N LYS A 232 -17.14 -13.37 3.36
CA LYS A 232 -18.38 -12.87 2.73
C LYS A 232 -19.62 -13.33 3.48
N LYS A 233 -19.71 -14.63 3.75
CA LYS A 233 -20.85 -15.21 4.48
C LYS A 233 -21.06 -14.51 5.82
N LEU A 234 -19.97 -14.31 6.57
CA LEU A 234 -20.02 -13.59 7.85
C LEU A 234 -20.52 -12.15 7.69
N ILE A 235 -20.07 -11.42 6.66
CA ILE A 235 -20.55 -10.06 6.37
C ILE A 235 -22.04 -10.06 5.99
N GLU A 236 -22.50 -11.06 5.24
CA GLU A 236 -23.92 -11.19 4.85
C GLU A 236 -24.82 -11.44 6.06
N GLU A 237 -24.35 -12.25 7.01
CA GLU A 237 -25.08 -12.65 8.21
C GLU A 237 -25.06 -11.57 9.29
N THR A 238 -23.92 -10.90 9.49
CA THR A 238 -23.69 -10.02 10.65
C THR A 238 -23.47 -8.55 10.30
N GLY A 239 -23.25 -8.24 9.02
CA GLY A 239 -22.78 -6.92 8.59
C GLY A 239 -21.33 -6.62 8.99
N ARG A 240 -20.57 -7.57 9.52
CA ARG A 240 -19.20 -7.39 10.03
C ARG A 240 -18.24 -8.42 9.41
N SER A 241 -16.97 -8.05 9.29
CA SER A 241 -15.94 -8.91 8.67
C SER A 241 -15.16 -9.78 9.66
N VAL A 242 -15.55 -9.74 10.93
CA VAL A 242 -14.96 -10.50 12.04
C VAL A 242 -16.08 -10.90 12.99
N GLU A 243 -15.94 -12.05 13.65
CA GLU A 243 -16.95 -12.59 14.56
C GLU A 243 -17.13 -11.71 15.79
N HIS A 244 -18.33 -11.64 16.34
CA HIS A 244 -18.60 -11.00 17.63
C HIS A 244 -18.19 -11.98 18.75
N ILE A 245 -17.13 -11.64 19.49
CA ILE A 245 -16.51 -12.54 20.50
C ILE A 245 -16.52 -11.94 21.92
N LYS A 246 -16.84 -10.65 22.03
CA LYS A 246 -16.93 -9.86 23.26
C LYS A 246 -17.81 -8.64 22.97
N GLU A 247 -18.24 -7.94 24.02
CA GLU A 247 -18.95 -6.68 23.89
C GLU A 247 -18.21 -5.73 22.92
N GLY A 248 -18.97 -5.24 21.93
CA GLY A 248 -18.46 -4.36 20.90
C GLY A 248 -18.26 -2.93 21.39
N PHE A 249 -17.39 -2.16 20.71
CA PHE A 249 -17.22 -0.74 21.01
C PHE A 249 -18.56 0.00 20.94
N ILE A 250 -19.35 -0.19 19.88
CA ILE A 250 -20.64 0.50 19.74
C ILE A 250 -21.62 0.10 20.85
N GLU A 251 -21.62 -1.19 21.24
CA GLU A 251 -22.47 -1.72 22.31
C GLU A 251 -22.14 -1.13 23.68
N SER A 252 -20.86 -0.79 23.91
CA SER A 252 -20.39 -0.22 25.18
C SER A 252 -20.73 1.28 25.36
N LEU A 253 -21.31 1.93 24.36
CA LEU A 253 -21.60 3.37 24.39
C LEU A 253 -23.05 3.65 24.79
N ASP A 254 -23.22 4.64 25.64
CA ASP A 254 -24.51 5.28 25.88
C ASP A 254 -24.67 6.43 24.86
N LEU A 255 -25.39 6.17 23.77
CA LEU A 255 -25.44 7.03 22.59
C LEU A 255 -26.48 8.14 22.75
N GLU A 256 -26.10 9.21 23.46
CA GLU A 256 -26.87 10.46 23.50
C GLU A 256 -26.01 11.61 22.99
N ALA A 257 -25.95 11.78 21.66
CA ALA A 257 -25.38 12.97 21.04
C ALA A 257 -26.48 13.74 20.29
N GLU A 258 -26.84 14.93 20.77
CA GLU A 258 -27.77 15.81 20.07
C GLU A 258 -27.05 16.60 18.96
N ASN A 259 -27.45 16.39 17.70
CA ASN A 259 -26.95 17.14 16.53
C ASN A 259 -25.42 17.16 16.27
N PRO A 260 -24.68 16.05 16.43
CA PRO A 260 -23.24 16.03 16.13
C PRO A 260 -22.95 16.24 14.62
N ARG A 261 -22.01 17.16 14.32
CA ARG A 261 -21.55 17.45 12.95
C ARG A 261 -20.68 16.34 12.36
N LEU A 262 -20.00 15.58 13.22
CA LEU A 262 -19.05 14.52 12.86
C LEU A 262 -19.61 13.14 13.20
N GLY A 263 -19.41 12.17 12.32
CA GLY A 263 -19.77 10.77 12.56
C GLY A 263 -18.54 9.87 12.55
N PHE A 264 -18.41 8.97 13.52
CA PHE A 264 -17.29 8.01 13.59
C PHE A 264 -17.65 6.69 12.90
N PHE A 265 -16.94 6.40 11.80
CA PHE A 265 -16.94 5.07 11.20
C PHE A 265 -15.91 4.16 11.88
N THR A 266 -16.39 3.31 12.78
CA THR A 266 -15.61 2.40 13.63
C THR A 266 -14.94 1.32 12.79
N GLY A 267 -15.64 0.82 11.76
CA GLY A 267 -15.26 -0.38 11.05
C GLY A 267 -15.29 -1.62 11.94
N CYS A 268 -15.02 -2.80 11.37
CA CYS A 268 -15.26 -4.05 12.08
C CYS A 268 -14.26 -4.34 13.21
N LEU A 269 -13.02 -3.87 13.09
CA LEU A 269 -11.94 -4.21 14.04
C LEU A 269 -11.96 -3.36 15.30
N VAL A 270 -12.21 -2.04 15.19
CA VAL A 270 -12.40 -1.21 16.38
C VAL A 270 -13.61 -1.71 17.14
N ASP A 271 -14.68 -2.07 16.43
CA ASP A 271 -15.90 -2.57 17.07
C ASP A 271 -15.64 -3.88 17.83
N TYR A 272 -15.15 -4.95 17.19
CA TYR A 272 -15.17 -6.30 17.78
C TYR A 272 -13.80 -6.87 18.18
N ARG A 273 -12.69 -6.16 17.95
CA ARG A 273 -11.34 -6.67 18.29
C ARG A 273 -10.61 -5.75 19.26
N ILE A 274 -10.52 -4.46 18.91
CA ILE A 274 -9.75 -3.46 19.65
C ILE A 274 -10.59 -2.22 20.05
N PRO A 275 -11.67 -2.40 20.83
CA PRO A 275 -12.54 -1.29 21.27
C PRO A 275 -11.79 -0.19 22.04
N GLU A 276 -10.65 -0.52 22.65
CA GLU A 276 -9.75 0.43 23.31
C GLU A 276 -9.30 1.58 22.40
N VAL A 277 -9.16 1.34 21.09
CA VAL A 277 -8.82 2.39 20.11
C VAL A 277 -9.98 3.37 19.93
N GLY A 278 -11.22 2.88 19.89
CA GLY A 278 -12.41 3.72 19.82
C GLY A 278 -12.61 4.53 21.09
N LEU A 279 -12.40 3.92 22.26
CA LEU A 279 -12.48 4.62 23.54
C LEU A 279 -11.39 5.68 23.69
N ALA A 280 -10.17 5.39 23.21
CA ALA A 280 -9.09 6.37 23.15
C ALA A 280 -9.43 7.54 22.22
N LEU A 281 -10.06 7.29 21.06
CA LEU A 281 -10.56 8.35 20.18
C LEU A 281 -11.50 9.30 20.92
N LEU A 282 -12.52 8.76 21.60
CA LEU A 282 -13.52 9.59 22.29
C LEU A 282 -12.87 10.43 23.40
N ARG A 283 -11.95 9.85 24.18
CA ARG A 283 -11.21 10.59 25.22
C ARG A 283 -10.34 11.69 24.63
N VAL A 284 -9.61 11.40 23.55
CA VAL A 284 -8.77 12.39 22.85
C VAL A 284 -9.65 13.50 22.30
N LEU A 285 -10.74 13.21 21.60
CA LEU A 285 -11.63 14.24 21.03
C LEU A 285 -12.29 15.11 22.12
N LYS A 286 -12.70 14.51 23.25
CA LYS A 286 -13.22 15.25 24.41
C LYS A 286 -12.24 16.29 24.94
N ARG A 287 -10.93 16.00 24.96
CA ARG A 287 -9.87 16.95 25.35
C ARG A 287 -9.73 18.14 24.40
N HIS A 288 -10.23 18.01 23.18
CA HIS A 288 -10.21 19.06 22.15
C HIS A 288 -11.56 19.77 22.03
N GLY A 289 -12.53 19.47 22.90
CA GLY A 289 -13.89 20.00 22.78
C GLY A 289 -14.60 19.56 21.49
N ILE A 290 -14.20 18.43 20.92
CA ILE A 290 -14.78 17.90 19.68
C ILE A 290 -15.78 16.83 20.05
N GLU A 291 -17.05 17.10 19.73
CA GLU A 291 -18.14 16.13 19.83
C GLU A 291 -18.25 15.30 18.55
N ILE A 292 -18.55 14.01 18.70
CA ILE A 292 -18.67 13.07 17.59
C ILE A 292 -19.77 12.05 17.87
N ASP A 293 -20.55 11.72 16.86
CA ASP A 293 -21.51 10.62 16.90
C ASP A 293 -20.85 9.28 16.59
N VAL A 294 -21.44 8.19 17.05
CA VAL A 294 -21.09 6.83 16.64
C VAL A 294 -22.35 6.15 16.09
N PRO A 295 -22.63 6.25 14.77
CA PRO A 295 -23.85 5.69 14.20
C PRO A 295 -23.90 4.16 14.39
N PRO A 296 -24.91 3.61 15.11
CA PRO A 296 -24.90 2.20 15.50
C PRO A 296 -25.17 1.26 14.31
N ASN A 297 -25.91 1.74 13.32
CA ASN A 297 -26.35 0.95 12.16
C ASN A 297 -25.33 0.87 11.01
N GLN A 298 -24.08 1.32 11.24
CA GLN A 298 -23.02 1.17 10.25
C GLN A 298 -22.65 -0.31 10.07
N VAL A 299 -22.35 -0.72 8.84
CA VAL A 299 -21.90 -2.08 8.46
C VAL A 299 -20.48 -2.05 7.89
N CYS A 300 -19.90 -3.21 7.63
CA CYS A 300 -18.59 -3.36 7.01
C CYS A 300 -18.44 -2.44 5.80
N CYS A 301 -17.31 -1.74 5.73
CA CYS A 301 -17.02 -0.81 4.62
C CYS A 301 -17.04 -1.50 3.23
N GLY A 302 -16.94 -2.83 3.17
CA GLY A 302 -16.90 -3.59 1.91
C GLY A 302 -15.50 -3.82 1.35
N SER A 303 -14.46 -3.25 1.97
CA SER A 303 -13.06 -3.39 1.53
C SER A 303 -12.65 -4.86 1.30
N PRO A 304 -12.89 -5.82 2.24
CA PRO A 304 -12.52 -7.22 2.00
C PRO A 304 -13.14 -7.80 0.73
N MET A 305 -14.40 -7.45 0.43
CA MET A 305 -15.16 -7.97 -0.71
C MET A 305 -14.65 -7.39 -2.04
N ILE A 306 -14.42 -6.09 -2.08
CA ILE A 306 -13.89 -5.42 -3.28
C ILE A 306 -12.49 -5.97 -3.59
N ARG A 307 -11.63 -6.07 -2.58
CA ARG A 307 -10.24 -6.53 -2.78
C ARG A 307 -10.15 -8.00 -3.16
N THR A 308 -11.09 -8.86 -2.78
CA THR A 308 -11.13 -10.28 -3.20
C THR A 308 -11.97 -10.52 -4.45
N GLY A 309 -12.54 -9.47 -5.07
CA GLY A 309 -13.34 -9.59 -6.29
C GLY A 309 -14.80 -10.03 -6.06
N GLN A 310 -15.26 -10.10 -4.80
CA GLN A 310 -16.63 -10.46 -4.42
C GLN A 310 -17.54 -9.22 -4.46
N THR A 311 -17.61 -8.56 -5.62
CA THR A 311 -18.20 -7.21 -5.75
C THR A 311 -19.73 -7.17 -5.74
N ASP A 312 -20.40 -8.32 -5.77
CA ASP A 312 -21.86 -8.44 -5.87
C ASP A 312 -22.60 -7.88 -4.64
N ILE A 313 -22.01 -7.99 -3.45
CA ILE A 313 -22.57 -7.45 -2.21
C ILE A 313 -22.26 -5.95 -1.99
N ALA A 314 -21.28 -5.38 -2.71
CA ALA A 314 -20.76 -4.04 -2.42
C ALA A 314 -21.85 -2.96 -2.46
N LYS A 315 -22.77 -3.03 -3.44
CA LYS A 315 -23.91 -2.09 -3.55
C LYS A 315 -24.83 -2.13 -2.32
N LYS A 316 -25.07 -3.33 -1.75
CA LYS A 316 -25.90 -3.50 -0.54
C LYS A 316 -25.24 -2.85 0.68
N LEU A 317 -23.94 -3.09 0.87
CA LEU A 317 -23.17 -2.51 1.98
C LEU A 317 -23.11 -0.97 1.89
N VAL A 318 -22.84 -0.43 0.70
CA VAL A 318 -22.84 1.02 0.46
C VAL A 318 -24.22 1.62 0.75
N ALA A 319 -25.30 0.97 0.33
CA ALA A 319 -26.66 1.46 0.59
C ALA A 319 -27.01 1.45 2.09
N GLN A 320 -26.56 0.46 2.86
CA GLN A 320 -26.74 0.43 4.32
C GLN A 320 -25.92 1.53 5.00
N ASN A 321 -24.63 1.66 4.65
CA ASN A 321 -23.79 2.73 5.18
C ASN A 321 -24.25 4.12 4.76
N LYS A 322 -24.90 4.28 3.59
CA LYS A 322 -25.56 5.53 3.21
C LYS A 322 -26.58 5.95 4.27
N LYS A 323 -27.45 5.02 4.70
CA LYS A 323 -28.48 5.32 5.71
C LYS A 323 -27.89 5.70 7.06
N ALA A 324 -26.76 5.10 7.43
CA ALA A 324 -26.11 5.35 8.72
C ALA A 324 -25.22 6.61 8.73
N LEU A 325 -24.64 6.99 7.58
CA LEU A 325 -23.58 8.01 7.52
C LEU A 325 -23.98 9.27 6.76
N GLN A 326 -25.08 9.25 6.00
CA GLN A 326 -25.55 10.44 5.30
C GLN A 326 -26.17 11.42 6.30
N GLY A 327 -25.65 12.65 6.34
CA GLY A 327 -26.13 13.71 7.22
C GLY A 327 -25.03 14.40 8.01
N TYR A 328 -23.94 13.68 8.31
CA TYR A 328 -22.74 14.27 8.92
C TYR A 328 -21.97 15.13 7.92
N GLU A 329 -21.35 16.19 8.41
CA GLU A 329 -20.47 17.05 7.62
C GLU A 329 -19.16 16.36 7.26
N ALA A 330 -18.66 15.50 8.14
CA ALA A 330 -17.51 14.64 7.89
C ALA A 330 -17.63 13.31 8.65
N ILE A 331 -17.16 12.26 8.00
CA ILE A 331 -17.02 10.93 8.58
C ILE A 331 -15.57 10.73 9.00
N ILE A 332 -15.34 10.59 10.29
CA ILE A 332 -14.01 10.30 10.84
C ILE A 332 -13.80 8.79 10.83
N THR A 333 -12.60 8.34 10.51
CA THR A 333 -12.20 6.94 10.71
C THR A 333 -10.75 6.85 11.17
N VAL A 334 -10.44 5.75 11.84
CA VAL A 334 -9.08 5.39 12.28
C VAL A 334 -8.54 4.21 11.47
N CYS A 335 -9.31 3.66 10.54
CA CYS A 335 -8.91 2.52 9.75
C CYS A 335 -8.52 2.95 8.33
N ALA A 336 -7.23 2.82 8.00
CA ALA A 336 -6.71 3.11 6.67
C ALA A 336 -7.50 2.40 5.55
N GLY A 337 -7.89 1.14 5.78
CA GLY A 337 -8.68 0.36 4.83
C GLY A 337 -10.10 0.89 4.65
N CYS A 338 -10.78 1.22 5.74
CA CYS A 338 -12.12 1.81 5.69
C CYS A 338 -12.07 3.19 5.03
N GLY A 339 -11.15 4.07 5.45
CA GLY A 339 -10.98 5.42 4.89
C GLY A 339 -10.74 5.40 3.39
N SER A 340 -9.82 4.56 2.91
CA SER A 340 -9.57 4.43 1.47
C SER A 340 -10.81 3.90 0.72
N THR A 341 -11.56 2.95 1.28
CA THR A 341 -12.74 2.39 0.61
C THR A 341 -13.90 3.39 0.58
N LEU A 342 -14.15 4.09 1.68
CA LEU A 342 -15.17 5.14 1.75
C LEU A 342 -14.83 6.32 0.83
N LYS A 343 -13.55 6.73 0.73
CA LYS A 343 -13.10 7.83 -0.14
C LYS A 343 -13.12 7.45 -1.63
N ASN A 344 -12.55 6.29 -1.98
CA ASN A 344 -12.17 5.99 -3.37
C ASN A 344 -13.09 4.98 -4.07
N ASP A 345 -13.76 4.10 -3.32
CA ASP A 345 -14.62 3.06 -3.91
C ASP A 345 -16.11 3.42 -3.84
N TYR A 346 -16.59 4.04 -2.76
CA TYR A 346 -18.01 4.42 -2.61
C TYR A 346 -18.53 5.33 -3.74
N PRO A 347 -17.75 6.27 -4.30
CA PRO A 347 -18.20 7.07 -5.44
C PRO A 347 -18.61 6.22 -6.65
N LYS A 348 -17.97 5.06 -6.88
CA LYS A 348 -18.31 4.11 -7.96
C LYS A 348 -19.71 3.49 -7.77
N TYR A 349 -20.22 3.51 -6.54
CA TYR A 349 -21.55 3.00 -6.15
C TYR A 349 -22.56 4.13 -5.89
N GLY A 350 -22.23 5.38 -6.23
CA GLY A 350 -23.14 6.52 -6.14
C GLY A 350 -23.24 7.18 -4.75
N LEU A 351 -22.27 6.94 -3.86
CA LEU A 351 -22.18 7.62 -2.56
C LEU A 351 -20.86 8.36 -2.44
N LYS A 352 -20.92 9.69 -2.32
CA LYS A 352 -19.77 10.53 -2.00
C LYS A 352 -19.95 11.04 -0.57
N LEU A 353 -19.00 10.69 0.30
CA LEU A 353 -18.92 11.16 1.68
C LEU A 353 -17.70 12.07 1.81
N ASN A 354 -17.78 13.08 2.66
CA ASN A 354 -16.59 13.76 3.17
C ASN A 354 -16.01 12.86 4.27
N VAL A 355 -14.87 12.23 4.01
CA VAL A 355 -14.25 11.28 4.92
C VAL A 355 -12.90 11.84 5.33
N LEU A 356 -12.58 11.80 6.61
CA LEU A 356 -11.29 12.21 7.14
C LEU A 356 -10.70 11.06 7.95
N ASP A 357 -9.42 10.81 7.76
CA ASP A 357 -8.66 10.05 8.75
C ASP A 357 -8.44 10.94 9.98
N ILE A 358 -8.50 10.35 11.18
CA ILE A 358 -8.34 11.12 12.42
C ILE A 358 -7.01 11.91 12.48
N SER A 359 -5.95 11.43 11.82
CA SER A 359 -4.68 12.16 11.81
C SER A 359 -4.75 13.48 11.08
N GLU A 360 -5.63 13.62 10.07
CA GLU A 360 -5.86 14.89 9.36
C GLU A 360 -6.44 15.94 10.32
N LEU A 361 -7.40 15.54 11.16
CA LEU A 361 -8.02 16.40 12.15
C LEU A 361 -7.05 16.80 13.27
N LEU A 362 -6.28 15.84 13.78
CA LEU A 362 -5.39 16.07 14.91
C LEU A 362 -4.08 16.76 14.54
N ALA A 363 -3.52 16.55 13.34
CA ALA A 363 -2.21 17.12 12.99
C ALA A 363 -2.15 18.64 13.16
N GLU A 364 -3.23 19.34 12.83
CA GLU A 364 -3.32 20.80 12.97
C GLU A 364 -3.91 21.22 14.32
N ASN A 365 -4.87 20.47 14.87
CA ASN A 365 -5.64 20.90 16.05
C ASN A 365 -5.18 20.27 17.38
N LEU A 366 -4.08 19.53 17.42
CA LEU A 366 -3.63 18.85 18.64
C LEU A 366 -3.29 19.84 19.77
N ASN A 367 -4.06 19.81 20.86
CA ASN A 367 -3.77 20.53 22.09
C ASN A 367 -2.69 19.78 22.87
N THR A 368 -1.55 20.44 23.10
CA THR A 368 -0.40 19.85 23.80
C THR A 368 -0.22 20.40 25.22
N GLU A 369 -1.01 21.38 25.66
CA GLU A 369 -0.83 22.07 26.95
C GLU A 369 -0.92 21.07 28.10
N ASP A 370 -1.99 20.28 28.14
CA ASP A 370 -2.28 19.28 29.18
C ASP A 370 -1.54 17.94 28.99
N MET A 371 -0.70 17.81 27.96
CA MET A 371 0.07 16.56 27.77
C MET A 371 1.15 16.42 28.85
N LYS A 372 1.21 15.24 29.46
CA LYS A 372 2.34 14.78 30.26
C LYS A 372 3.43 14.18 29.37
N PRO A 373 4.71 14.23 29.80
CA PRO A 373 5.79 13.60 29.06
C PRO A 373 5.59 12.08 28.91
N VAL A 374 5.67 11.58 27.69
CA VAL A 374 5.70 10.16 27.35
C VAL A 374 7.13 9.76 27.03
N ASN A 375 7.86 9.29 28.04
CA ASN A 375 9.26 8.88 27.90
C ASN A 375 9.39 7.51 27.21
N MET A 376 9.06 7.49 25.91
CA MET A 376 9.16 6.31 25.06
C MET A 376 9.89 6.68 23.77
N ARG A 377 10.70 5.75 23.29
CA ARG A 377 11.29 5.77 21.97
C ARG A 377 10.42 4.96 21.02
N VAL A 378 9.91 5.60 19.97
CA VAL A 378 8.91 4.99 19.08
C VAL A 378 9.26 5.11 17.61
N THR A 379 8.77 4.19 16.80
CA THR A 379 8.77 4.28 15.33
C THR A 379 7.35 4.29 14.77
N TYR A 380 7.20 4.55 13.47
CA TYR A 380 5.90 4.58 12.80
C TYR A 380 5.84 3.60 11.62
N HIS A 381 4.73 2.87 11.51
CA HIS A 381 4.38 2.12 10.31
C HIS A 381 3.31 2.85 9.53
N ASP A 382 3.64 3.24 8.29
CA ASP A 382 2.70 3.82 7.31
C ASP A 382 1.78 2.73 6.73
N PRO A 383 0.46 2.73 7.05
CA PRO A 383 -0.47 1.82 6.41
C PRO A 383 -0.59 2.15 4.92
N CYS A 384 -0.51 1.13 4.07
CA CYS A 384 -0.50 1.34 2.61
C CYS A 384 -1.75 2.07 2.09
N HIS A 385 -2.95 1.74 2.60
CA HIS A 385 -4.19 2.41 2.21
C HIS A 385 -4.32 3.84 2.78
N LEU A 386 -3.51 4.23 3.77
CA LEU A 386 -3.44 5.61 4.25
C LEU A 386 -2.47 6.41 3.36
N ALA A 387 -1.21 5.96 3.31
CA ALA A 387 -0.15 6.63 2.57
C ALA A 387 -0.44 6.68 1.06
N ARG A 388 -0.65 5.52 0.43
CA ARG A 388 -0.86 5.45 -1.03
C ARG A 388 -2.32 5.63 -1.41
N GLY A 389 -3.24 5.07 -0.61
CA GLY A 389 -4.68 5.14 -0.90
C GLY A 389 -5.31 6.51 -0.62
N GLN A 390 -4.86 7.22 0.41
CA GLN A 390 -5.45 8.51 0.80
C GLN A 390 -4.48 9.69 0.68
N GLY A 391 -3.19 9.44 0.42
CA GLY A 391 -2.17 10.48 0.30
C GLY A 391 -1.59 10.97 1.63
N ILE A 392 -2.05 10.42 2.76
CA ILE A 392 -1.76 10.91 4.12
C ILE A 392 -0.48 10.23 4.64
N ARG A 393 0.56 11.03 4.88
CA ARG A 393 1.91 10.55 5.29
C ARG A 393 2.55 11.42 6.36
N LEU A 394 2.33 12.73 6.29
CA LEU A 394 3.01 13.70 7.15
C LEU A 394 2.25 13.93 8.45
N GLU A 395 0.93 13.78 8.41
CA GLU A 395 -0.01 14.03 9.49
C GLU A 395 0.31 13.18 10.73
N PRO A 396 0.53 11.84 10.63
CA PRO A 396 0.93 11.05 11.80
C PRO A 396 2.27 11.51 12.38
N ARG A 397 3.23 11.91 11.54
CA ARG A 397 4.55 12.39 11.98
C ARG A 397 4.47 13.75 12.67
N LYS A 398 3.60 14.64 12.19
CA LYS A 398 3.31 15.93 12.85
C LYS A 398 2.76 15.71 14.26
N ILE A 399 1.85 14.75 14.42
CA ILE A 399 1.29 14.38 15.73
C ILE A 399 2.38 13.82 16.64
N LEU A 400 3.15 12.83 16.20
CA LEU A 400 4.20 12.20 17.02
C LEU A 400 5.22 13.23 17.52
N LYS A 401 5.65 14.18 16.66
CA LYS A 401 6.61 15.22 17.02
C LYS A 401 6.09 16.25 18.04
N LYS A 402 4.77 16.35 18.22
CA LYS A 402 4.14 17.25 19.18
C LYS A 402 4.00 16.64 20.58
N ILE A 403 4.16 15.32 20.73
CA ILE A 403 4.03 14.63 22.03
C ILE A 403 5.27 14.92 22.88
N LYS A 404 5.07 15.52 24.06
CA LYS A 404 6.16 15.86 24.99
C LYS A 404 6.89 14.59 25.44
N GLY A 405 8.22 14.64 25.51
CA GLY A 405 9.06 13.54 25.99
C GLY A 405 9.23 12.34 25.04
N LEU A 406 8.50 12.30 23.92
CA LEU A 406 8.53 11.20 22.97
C LEU A 406 9.76 11.31 22.04
N GLU A 407 10.56 10.25 21.96
CA GLU A 407 11.64 10.15 20.97
C GLU A 407 11.11 9.42 19.74
N PHE A 408 10.96 10.13 18.61
CA PHE A 408 10.54 9.53 17.34
C PHE A 408 11.73 9.15 16.45
N VAL A 409 11.80 7.88 16.06
CA VAL A 409 12.82 7.33 15.16
C VAL A 409 12.15 6.75 13.91
N GLU A 410 12.53 7.27 12.74
CA GLU A 410 12.00 6.80 11.47
C GLU A 410 12.54 5.42 11.10
N MET A 411 11.66 4.53 10.65
CA MET A 411 12.05 3.22 10.12
C MET A 411 12.60 3.37 8.70
N GLU A 412 13.51 2.49 8.29
CA GLU A 412 14.08 2.50 6.94
C GLU A 412 13.01 2.46 5.82
N LYS A 413 12.02 1.57 5.94
CA LYS A 413 10.93 1.40 4.97
C LYS A 413 9.58 1.38 5.69
N PRO A 414 9.10 2.53 6.18
CA PRO A 414 7.94 2.60 7.06
C PRO A 414 6.67 2.16 6.32
N ASP A 415 6.60 2.41 5.01
CA ASP A 415 5.52 2.11 4.05
C ASP A 415 5.59 0.72 3.40
N ARG A 416 6.59 -0.10 3.74
CA ARG A 416 6.63 -1.52 3.33
C ARG A 416 5.42 -2.23 3.93
N CYS A 417 4.65 -2.91 3.06
CA CYS A 417 3.43 -3.63 3.43
C CYS A 417 3.65 -4.58 4.61
N CYS A 418 2.76 -4.55 5.60
CA CYS A 418 2.80 -5.50 6.72
C CYS A 418 2.34 -6.92 6.33
N GLY A 419 1.61 -7.06 5.21
CA GLY A 419 1.18 -8.36 4.67
C GLY A 419 -0.30 -8.68 4.82
N SER A 420 -1.08 -7.91 5.59
CA SER A 420 -2.45 -8.29 5.92
C SER A 420 -3.51 -7.96 4.85
N GLY A 421 -3.26 -6.95 4.01
CA GLY A 421 -4.19 -6.42 3.01
C GLY A 421 -4.54 -7.36 1.84
N GLY A 422 -5.44 -6.92 0.97
CA GLY A 422 -5.77 -7.61 -0.29
C GLY A 422 -6.43 -8.99 -0.14
N GLY A 423 -6.92 -9.34 1.05
CA GLY A 423 -7.41 -10.68 1.37
C GLY A 423 -6.30 -11.70 1.68
N VAL A 424 -5.04 -11.29 1.72
CA VAL A 424 -3.89 -12.19 1.90
C VAL A 424 -3.89 -12.79 3.31
N LYS A 425 -4.20 -12.01 4.37
CA LYS A 425 -4.22 -12.56 5.74
C LYS A 425 -5.15 -13.75 5.92
N SER A 426 -6.34 -13.71 5.31
CA SER A 426 -7.31 -14.80 5.42
C SER A 426 -7.06 -15.92 4.41
N GLY A 427 -6.67 -15.59 3.17
CA GLY A 427 -6.49 -16.58 2.11
C GLY A 427 -5.12 -17.27 2.08
N LYS A 428 -4.07 -16.58 2.55
CA LYS A 428 -2.67 -16.99 2.46
C LYS A 428 -1.90 -16.53 3.72
N PRO A 429 -2.25 -17.06 4.91
CA PRO A 429 -1.72 -16.59 6.18
C PRO A 429 -0.18 -16.68 6.29
N ASP A 430 0.44 -17.70 5.71
CA ASP A 430 1.91 -17.87 5.74
C ASP A 430 2.62 -16.77 4.94
N LEU A 431 2.08 -16.40 3.78
CA LEU A 431 2.57 -15.27 3.00
C LEU A 431 2.39 -13.95 3.76
N ALA A 432 1.23 -13.74 4.38
CA ALA A 432 0.99 -12.56 5.20
C ALA A 432 2.00 -12.47 6.36
N TYR A 433 2.29 -13.59 7.01
CA TYR A 433 3.29 -13.67 8.08
C TYR A 433 4.72 -13.44 7.55
N SER A 434 5.11 -14.02 6.41
CA SER A 434 6.45 -13.79 5.82
C SER A 434 6.71 -12.30 5.56
N LEU A 435 5.71 -11.58 5.03
CA LEU A 435 5.78 -10.11 4.89
C LEU A 435 5.83 -9.39 6.25
N GLY A 436 5.05 -9.86 7.22
CA GLY A 436 5.03 -9.35 8.59
C GLY A 436 6.35 -9.53 9.33
N LYS A 437 7.03 -10.66 9.12
CA LYS A 437 8.36 -10.97 9.65
C LYS A 437 9.38 -9.94 9.20
N LYS A 438 9.41 -9.58 7.91
CA LYS A 438 10.31 -8.50 7.43
C LYS A 438 10.03 -7.16 8.09
N LYS A 439 8.76 -6.87 8.41
CA LYS A 439 8.39 -5.68 9.18
C LYS A 439 8.89 -5.78 10.63
N ALA A 440 8.69 -6.92 11.29
CA ALA A 440 9.19 -7.19 12.64
C ALA A 440 10.72 -7.06 12.75
N GLU A 441 11.46 -7.62 11.79
CA GLU A 441 12.93 -7.51 11.71
C GLU A 441 13.39 -6.03 11.61
N MET A 442 12.71 -5.21 10.80
CA MET A 442 13.02 -3.78 10.70
C MET A 442 12.72 -3.02 12.00
N ILE A 443 11.61 -3.33 12.66
CA ILE A 443 11.25 -2.71 13.94
C ILE A 443 12.27 -3.08 15.02
N LYS A 444 12.64 -4.37 15.12
CA LYS A 444 13.60 -4.89 16.11
C LYS A 444 14.95 -4.18 16.05
N LYS A 445 15.46 -3.91 14.84
CA LYS A 445 16.75 -3.24 14.61
C LYS A 445 16.83 -1.83 15.19
N LEU A 446 15.68 -1.17 15.37
CA LEU A 446 15.67 0.21 15.86
C LEU A 446 15.87 0.31 17.37
N GLY A 447 15.57 -0.74 18.15
CA GLY A 447 15.62 -0.68 19.62
C GLY A 447 14.62 0.32 20.20
N VAL A 448 13.38 0.28 19.71
CA VAL A 448 12.27 1.16 20.14
C VAL A 448 11.39 0.45 21.18
N ASP A 449 10.73 1.21 22.06
CA ASP A 449 9.77 0.71 23.03
C ASP A 449 8.42 0.38 22.38
N ALA A 450 8.07 1.07 21.30
CA ALA A 450 6.85 0.82 20.56
C ALA A 450 6.94 1.11 19.06
N VAL A 451 6.16 0.36 18.28
CA VAL A 451 5.78 0.72 16.92
C VAL A 451 4.36 1.27 16.91
N ILE A 452 4.21 2.47 16.37
CA ILE A 452 2.94 3.17 16.25
C ILE A 452 2.40 2.98 14.84
N THR A 453 1.10 2.78 14.72
CA THR A 453 0.38 2.84 13.44
C THR A 453 -1.02 3.38 13.67
N ILE A 454 -1.68 3.93 12.65
CA ILE A 454 -3.06 4.38 12.83
C ILE A 454 -4.08 3.27 12.54
N CYS A 455 -3.72 2.28 11.71
CA CYS A 455 -4.67 1.30 11.20
C CYS A 455 -4.82 0.08 12.13
N PRO A 456 -6.03 -0.22 12.64
CA PRO A 456 -6.33 -1.41 13.45
C PRO A 456 -5.84 -2.73 12.83
N PHE A 457 -5.97 -2.88 11.52
CA PHE A 457 -5.57 -4.12 10.84
C PHE A 457 -4.05 -4.27 10.74
N CYS A 458 -3.33 -3.16 10.62
CA CYS A 458 -1.87 -3.17 10.67
C CYS A 458 -1.40 -3.41 12.11
N GLN A 459 -2.03 -2.79 13.11
CA GLN A 459 -1.73 -2.97 14.52
C GLN A 459 -1.81 -4.45 14.93
N LEU A 460 -2.94 -5.11 14.66
CA LEU A 460 -3.12 -6.52 15.01
C LEU A 460 -2.13 -7.43 14.29
N HIS A 461 -1.87 -7.20 13.00
CA HIS A 461 -0.98 -8.07 12.23
C HIS A 461 0.50 -7.86 12.56
N ILE A 462 0.92 -6.64 12.83
CA ILE A 462 2.30 -6.35 13.29
C ILE A 462 2.52 -6.95 14.68
N LYS A 463 1.53 -6.86 15.57
CA LYS A 463 1.57 -7.51 16.89
C LYS A 463 1.77 -9.02 16.76
N ASP A 464 0.91 -9.71 16.00
CA ASP A 464 1.04 -11.16 15.72
C ASP A 464 2.42 -11.50 15.10
N SER A 465 2.97 -10.63 14.25
CA SER A 465 4.28 -10.85 13.63
C SER A 465 5.44 -10.69 14.62
N LEU A 466 5.38 -9.72 15.54
CA LEU A 466 6.40 -9.52 16.58
C LEU A 466 6.36 -10.68 17.59
N GLU A 467 5.17 -11.09 18.03
CA GLU A 467 4.98 -12.21 18.95
C GLU A 467 5.55 -13.52 18.39
N ARG A 468 5.28 -13.83 17.11
CA ARG A 468 5.85 -15.02 16.44
C ARG A 468 7.36 -14.99 16.27
N GLU A 469 7.97 -13.80 16.20
CA GLU A 469 9.43 -13.64 16.20
C GLU A 469 10.03 -13.59 17.62
N GLY A 470 9.23 -13.84 18.66
CA GLY A 470 9.66 -13.82 20.06
C GLY A 470 10.01 -12.43 20.58
N ILE A 471 9.41 -11.38 20.02
CA ILE A 471 9.67 -9.98 20.37
C ILE A 471 8.50 -9.46 21.20
N GLU A 472 8.57 -9.66 22.51
CA GLU A 472 7.51 -9.27 23.46
C GLU A 472 7.73 -7.89 24.08
N ASN A 473 8.96 -7.38 24.03
CA ASN A 473 9.37 -6.13 24.68
C ASN A 473 9.01 -4.87 23.87
N ILE A 474 8.53 -5.00 22.63
CA ILE A 474 8.13 -3.88 21.76
C ILE A 474 6.61 -3.84 21.68
N LYS A 475 6.00 -2.75 22.16
CA LYS A 475 4.55 -2.56 22.09
C LYS A 475 4.10 -2.21 20.67
N VAL A 476 2.89 -2.63 20.29
CA VAL A 476 2.24 -2.18 19.05
C VAL A 476 1.01 -1.39 19.42
N MET A 477 0.99 -0.10 19.07
CA MET A 477 -0.04 0.82 19.53
C MET A 477 -0.67 1.57 18.37
N ASN A 478 -1.96 1.85 18.52
CA ASN A 478 -2.61 2.88 17.75
C ASN A 478 -2.05 4.26 18.15
N ILE A 479 -1.95 5.21 17.21
CA ILE A 479 -1.57 6.58 17.55
C ILE A 479 -2.51 7.21 18.60
N LEU A 480 -3.78 6.81 18.63
CA LEU A 480 -4.75 7.29 19.60
C LEU A 480 -4.51 6.74 21.01
N GLU A 481 -4.05 5.49 21.14
CA GLU A 481 -3.67 4.93 22.44
C GLU A 481 -2.43 5.65 23.00
N LEU A 482 -1.48 6.01 22.13
CA LEU A 482 -0.32 6.81 22.52
C LEU A 482 -0.71 8.22 22.97
N LEU A 483 -1.64 8.87 22.25
CA LEU A 483 -2.17 10.17 22.64
C LEU A 483 -2.95 10.10 23.96
N ASP A 484 -3.76 9.05 24.15
CA ASP A 484 -4.49 8.84 25.41
C ASP A 484 -3.54 8.63 26.60
N LEU A 485 -2.37 8.02 26.39
CA LEU A 485 -1.31 7.98 27.41
C LEU A 485 -0.75 9.38 27.71
N ALA A 486 -0.55 10.21 26.69
CA ALA A 486 -0.03 11.57 26.87
C ALA A 486 -1.00 12.47 27.65
N TYR A 487 -2.32 12.20 27.63
CA TYR A 487 -3.34 12.96 28.37
C TYR A 487 -3.73 12.40 29.74
N LYS A 488 -3.08 11.32 30.18
CA LYS A 488 -3.20 10.75 31.53
C LYS A 488 -2.12 11.33 32.41
#